data_AF-A0A9K3JVB8-F1
#
_entry.id   AF-A0A9K3JVB8-F1
#
_cell.length_a   1.000
_cell.length_b   1.000
_cell.length_c   1.000
_cell.angle_alpha   90.00
_cell.angle_beta   90.00
_cell.angle_gamma   90.00
#
_symmetry.space_group_name_H-M   'P 1'
#
loop_
_entity.id
_entity.type
_entity.pdbx_description
1 polymer ?
#
loop_
_entity_poly.entity_id
_entity_poly.type
_entity_poly.pdbx_seq_one_letter_code
_entity_poly.pdbx_strand_id
1 'polypeptide(L)'
;MSIQDNNTPHAIEITDEDDESSVINSITINATAEPSSTARIPRVPTMVKDKQDHEKYYVPNVVSIGPYHHGNPKLEFVENLKPVFTMKLVSNNEETLRVLYRNLSEHTMVQDLRNYYETNSTNEFENKVFIQMMLLDACFILYYLLFIFGQPENRQELKNC
;
A
#
# COMPACT_ATOMS: atom_id res chain seq x y z
N MET A 1 -20.68 36.09 73.35
CA MET A 1 -21.77 36.61 72.50
C MET A 1 -21.22 36.70 71.08
N SER A 2 -21.71 35.79 70.24
CA SER A 2 -21.64 35.70 68.78
C SER A 2 -20.29 35.77 68.07
N ILE A 3 -19.79 34.58 67.73
CA ILE A 3 -18.94 34.27 66.58
C ILE A 3 -19.81 34.38 65.32
N GLN A 4 -19.29 34.96 64.23
CA GLN A 4 -19.76 34.64 62.88
C GLN A 4 -18.57 34.62 61.92
N ASP A 5 -18.10 33.40 61.70
CA ASP A 5 -17.27 32.98 60.58
C ASP A 5 -18.13 33.00 59.30
N ASN A 6 -17.71 33.76 58.29
CA ASN A 6 -18.26 33.65 56.94
C ASN A 6 -17.19 33.08 56.01
N ASN A 7 -16.89 31.79 56.20
CA ASN A 7 -16.31 30.94 55.17
C ASN A 7 -17.44 30.03 54.67
N THR A 8 -18.06 30.39 53.55
CA THR A 8 -18.95 29.48 52.83
C THR A 8 -18.10 28.77 51.77
N PRO A 9 -17.89 27.44 51.84
CA PRO A 9 -17.40 26.70 50.70
C PRO A 9 -18.52 26.70 49.66
N HIS A 10 -18.31 27.39 48.54
CA HIS A 10 -19.10 27.12 47.34
C HIS A 10 -18.80 25.68 46.95
N ALA A 11 -19.72 24.77 47.25
CA ALA A 11 -19.72 23.44 46.68
C ALA A 11 -19.85 23.61 45.17
N ILE A 12 -18.76 23.34 44.45
CA ILE A 12 -18.80 23.10 43.02
C ILE A 12 -19.43 21.71 42.90
N GLU A 13 -20.74 21.66 42.67
CA GLU A 13 -21.37 20.46 42.11
C GLU A 13 -20.77 20.28 40.71
N ILE A 14 -19.74 19.44 40.63
CA ILE A 14 -19.23 18.91 39.37
C ILE A 14 -20.30 17.92 38.92
N THR A 15 -21.20 18.37 38.06
CA THR A 15 -22.21 17.51 37.45
C THR A 15 -21.53 16.59 36.43
N ASP A 16 -21.93 15.32 36.43
CA ASP A 16 -21.49 14.27 35.50
C ASP A 16 -21.79 14.61 34.01
N GLU A 17 -22.47 15.72 33.73
CA GLU A 17 -22.86 16.21 32.39
C GLU A 17 -21.67 16.67 31.54
N ASP A 18 -20.60 17.16 32.16
CA ASP A 18 -19.38 17.60 31.44
C ASP A 18 -18.58 16.40 30.91
N ASP A 19 -18.63 15.26 31.60
CA ASP A 19 -17.95 14.03 31.18
C ASP A 19 -18.73 13.32 30.07
N GLU A 20 -20.06 13.23 30.18
CA GLU A 20 -20.90 12.66 29.13
C GLU A 20 -20.78 13.46 27.81
N SER A 21 -20.80 14.78 27.88
CA SER A 21 -20.65 15.65 26.70
C SER A 21 -19.27 15.51 26.05
N SER A 22 -18.22 15.35 26.87
CA SER A 22 -16.86 15.11 26.40
C SER A 22 -16.74 13.75 25.69
N VAL A 23 -17.32 12.70 26.29
CA VAL A 23 -17.35 11.35 25.72
C VAL A 23 -18.15 11.32 24.42
N ILE A 24 -19.34 11.94 24.38
CA ILE A 24 -20.19 12.02 23.18
C ILE A 24 -19.51 12.82 22.07
N ASN A 25 -18.86 13.95 22.39
CA ASN A 25 -18.10 14.71 21.38
C ASN A 25 -16.93 13.91 20.82
N SER A 26 -16.22 13.17 21.67
CA SER A 26 -15.12 12.29 21.26
C SER A 26 -15.61 11.20 20.29
N ILE A 27 -16.74 10.57 20.61
CA ILE A 27 -17.37 9.56 19.76
C ILE A 27 -17.84 10.19 18.44
N THR A 28 -18.47 11.37 18.49
CA THR A 28 -19.02 12.04 17.31
C THR A 28 -17.92 12.51 16.35
N ILE A 29 -16.84 13.11 16.88
CA ILE A 29 -15.68 13.53 16.08
C ILE A 29 -15.04 12.32 15.38
N ASN A 30 -14.82 11.23 16.12
CA ASN A 30 -14.22 10.02 15.56
C ASN A 30 -15.16 9.27 14.59
N ALA A 31 -16.48 9.34 14.79
CA ALA A 31 -17.47 8.76 13.88
C ALA A 31 -17.64 9.56 12.58
N THR A 32 -17.38 10.87 12.61
CA THR A 32 -17.46 11.73 11.41
C THR A 32 -16.19 11.75 10.55
N ALA A 33 -15.07 11.25 11.08
CA ALA A 33 -13.86 11.04 10.31
C ALA A 33 -13.96 9.71 9.54
N GLU A 34 -14.72 9.68 8.45
CA GLU A 34 -14.48 8.69 7.41
C GLU A 34 -13.01 8.86 7.00
N PRO A 35 -12.13 7.85 7.17
CA PRO A 35 -10.78 7.96 6.66
C PRO A 35 -10.93 8.13 5.14
N SER A 36 -10.65 9.33 4.64
CA SER A 36 -10.60 9.61 3.19
C SER A 36 -9.37 8.95 2.60
N SER A 37 -9.24 7.64 2.79
CA SER A 37 -8.20 6.83 2.24
C SER A 37 -8.52 6.61 0.78
N THR A 38 -7.66 7.15 -0.09
CA THR A 38 -7.68 6.85 -1.52
C THR A 38 -7.05 5.49 -1.84
N ALA A 39 -6.63 4.74 -0.81
CA ALA A 39 -6.03 3.42 -0.95
C ALA A 39 -7.01 2.45 -1.63
N ARG A 40 -6.51 1.76 -2.66
CA ARG A 40 -7.24 0.73 -3.41
C ARG A 40 -6.61 -0.65 -3.29
N ILE A 41 -5.45 -0.74 -2.65
CA ILE A 41 -4.67 -1.96 -2.46
C ILE A 41 -4.41 -2.12 -0.96
N PRO A 42 -5.39 -2.63 -0.19
CA PRO A 42 -5.23 -2.81 1.25
C PRO A 42 -4.24 -3.93 1.57
N ARG A 43 -3.54 -3.83 2.70
CA ARG A 43 -2.78 -4.95 3.26
C ARG A 43 -3.77 -5.92 3.90
N VAL A 44 -3.34 -7.18 4.00
CA VAL A 44 -4.05 -8.14 4.85
C VAL A 44 -3.97 -7.68 6.31
N PRO A 45 -5.11 -7.52 7.02
CA PRO A 45 -5.14 -7.10 8.41
C PRO A 45 -4.31 -8.03 9.31
N THR A 46 -3.64 -7.46 10.31
CA THR A 46 -2.78 -8.21 11.26
C THR A 46 -3.55 -9.32 11.98
N MET A 47 -4.80 -9.06 12.36
CA MET A 47 -5.70 -10.05 12.97
C MET A 47 -5.89 -11.33 12.14
N VAL A 48 -5.71 -11.25 10.82
CA VAL A 48 -5.77 -12.40 9.91
C VAL A 48 -4.41 -13.08 9.77
N LYS A 49 -3.30 -12.31 9.85
CA LYS A 49 -1.92 -12.79 9.75
C LYS A 49 -1.45 -13.56 10.98
N ASP A 50 -1.88 -13.15 12.17
CA ASP A 50 -1.43 -13.73 13.45
C ASP A 50 -2.01 -15.13 13.73
N LYS A 51 -2.91 -15.59 12.86
CA LYS A 51 -3.42 -16.97 12.90
C LYS A 51 -2.44 -17.90 12.19
N GLN A 52 -2.11 -19.00 12.85
CA GLN A 52 -1.18 -20.01 12.32
C GLN A 52 -1.64 -20.52 10.95
N ASP A 53 -0.68 -20.73 10.04
CA ASP A 53 -0.86 -21.27 8.67
C ASP A 53 -1.64 -20.40 7.68
N HIS A 54 -1.87 -19.12 7.96
CA HIS A 54 -2.61 -18.25 7.05
C HIS A 54 -1.77 -17.62 5.92
N GLU A 55 -0.43 -17.62 6.06
CA GLU A 55 0.50 -17.02 5.09
C GLU A 55 0.25 -17.52 3.65
N LYS A 56 -0.08 -18.82 3.51
CA LYS A 56 -0.36 -19.48 2.23
C LYS A 56 -1.54 -18.89 1.43
N TYR A 57 -2.40 -18.10 2.07
CA TYR A 57 -3.58 -17.50 1.41
C TYR A 57 -3.33 -16.09 0.90
N TYR A 58 -2.28 -15.42 1.35
CA TYR A 58 -2.05 -14.01 1.01
C TYR A 58 -0.62 -13.67 0.61
N VAL A 59 0.36 -14.52 0.90
CA VAL A 59 1.69 -14.39 0.32
C VAL A 59 1.69 -15.08 -1.04
N PRO A 60 2.12 -14.40 -2.12
CA PRO A 60 2.25 -15.02 -3.42
C PRO A 60 3.19 -16.24 -3.38
N ASN A 61 3.00 -17.17 -4.31
CA ASN A 61 3.87 -18.35 -4.43
C ASN A 61 4.96 -18.19 -5.51
N VAL A 62 4.79 -17.26 -6.44
CA VAL A 62 5.57 -17.22 -7.69
C VAL A 62 6.21 -15.86 -7.94
N VAL A 63 5.45 -14.77 -7.78
CA VAL A 63 5.89 -13.42 -8.15
C VAL A 63 5.42 -12.40 -7.12
N SER A 64 6.26 -11.44 -6.75
CA SER A 64 5.82 -10.27 -5.98
C SER A 64 5.21 -9.25 -6.94
N ILE A 65 4.15 -8.57 -6.54
CA ILE A 65 3.62 -7.42 -7.28
C ILE A 65 3.42 -6.30 -6.28
N GLY A 66 4.07 -5.18 -6.53
CA GLY A 66 4.09 -4.01 -5.70
C GLY A 66 4.92 -4.17 -4.41
N PRO A 67 4.80 -3.19 -3.50
CA PRO A 67 5.64 -3.03 -2.31
C PRO A 67 5.45 -4.13 -1.27
N TYR A 68 4.26 -4.72 -1.14
CA TYR A 68 3.91 -5.54 0.03
C TYR A 68 4.68 -6.85 0.15
N HIS A 69 5.17 -7.39 -0.97
CA HIS A 69 5.93 -8.64 -1.00
C HIS A 69 7.32 -8.47 -1.64
N HIS A 70 7.73 -7.23 -1.92
CA HIS A 70 9.00 -6.95 -2.54
C HIS A 70 10.16 -7.39 -1.64
N GLY A 71 11.21 -7.95 -2.24
CA GLY A 71 12.37 -8.48 -1.51
C GLY A 71 12.13 -9.80 -0.77
N ASN A 72 10.96 -10.43 -0.90
CA ASN A 72 10.73 -11.76 -0.33
C ASN A 72 11.62 -12.81 -1.03
N PRO A 73 12.52 -13.52 -0.31
CA PRO A 73 13.42 -14.51 -0.91
C PRO A 73 12.69 -15.65 -1.64
N LYS A 74 11.47 -15.99 -1.22
CA LYS A 74 10.65 -17.02 -1.89
C LYS A 74 10.23 -16.63 -3.31
N LEU A 75 10.24 -15.32 -3.62
CA LEU A 75 9.75 -14.75 -4.88
C LEU A 75 10.89 -14.27 -5.79
N GLU A 76 12.13 -14.31 -5.31
CA GLU A 76 13.32 -13.74 -5.95
C GLU A 76 13.54 -14.27 -7.38
N PHE A 77 13.19 -15.53 -7.64
CA PHE A 77 13.36 -16.13 -8.96
C PHE A 77 12.66 -15.33 -10.06
N VAL A 78 11.39 -14.97 -9.89
CA VAL A 78 10.66 -14.18 -10.90
C VAL A 78 11.03 -12.71 -10.83
N GLU A 79 11.34 -12.16 -9.66
CA GLU A 79 11.87 -10.79 -9.54
C GLU A 79 13.09 -10.57 -10.44
N ASN A 80 14.02 -11.54 -10.46
CA ASN A 80 15.22 -11.49 -11.29
C ASN A 80 14.94 -11.63 -12.79
N LEU A 81 13.77 -12.17 -13.18
CA LEU A 81 13.35 -12.29 -14.58
C LEU A 81 12.57 -11.06 -15.09
N LYS A 82 12.01 -10.23 -14.20
CA LYS A 82 11.25 -9.03 -14.61
C LYS A 82 12.02 -8.07 -15.54
N PRO A 83 13.33 -7.83 -15.37
CA PRO A 83 14.09 -7.04 -16.33
C PRO A 83 14.13 -7.66 -17.73
N VAL A 84 14.23 -9.00 -17.82
CA VAL A 84 14.21 -9.74 -19.09
C VAL A 84 12.84 -9.58 -19.77
N PHE A 85 11.75 -9.76 -19.02
CA PHE A 85 10.39 -9.58 -19.56
C PHE A 85 10.13 -8.14 -19.99
N THR A 86 10.61 -7.16 -19.22
CA THR A 86 10.54 -5.74 -19.57
C THR A 86 11.25 -5.48 -20.90
N MET A 87 12.49 -5.96 -21.06
CA MET A 87 13.25 -5.76 -22.31
C MET A 87 12.59 -6.47 -23.50
N LYS A 88 12.02 -7.66 -23.31
CA LYS A 88 11.23 -8.33 -24.36
C LYS A 88 9.98 -7.54 -24.72
N LEU A 89 9.23 -7.03 -23.73
CA LEU A 89 8.01 -6.26 -23.95
C LEU A 89 8.27 -4.99 -24.77
N VAL A 90 9.39 -4.31 -24.50
CA VAL A 90 9.79 -3.10 -25.26
C VAL A 90 10.61 -3.43 -26.51
N SER A 91 10.67 -4.69 -26.95
CA SER A 91 11.44 -5.14 -28.13
C SER A 91 12.91 -4.71 -28.09
N ASN A 92 13.52 -4.76 -26.90
CA ASN A 92 14.88 -4.29 -26.60
C ASN A 92 15.13 -2.81 -26.91
N ASN A 93 14.09 -1.99 -27.00
CA ASN A 93 14.20 -0.54 -27.22
C ASN A 93 14.39 0.21 -25.89
N GLU A 94 15.64 0.62 -25.63
CA GLU A 94 15.98 1.40 -24.43
C GLU A 94 15.30 2.76 -24.38
N GLU A 95 15.02 3.40 -25.52
CA GLU A 95 14.37 4.70 -25.53
C GLU A 95 12.92 4.61 -25.08
N THR A 96 12.21 3.55 -25.49
CA THR A 96 10.89 3.23 -24.97
C THR A 96 10.93 3.03 -23.45
N LEU A 97 11.92 2.30 -22.93
CA LEU A 97 12.10 2.11 -21.49
C LEU A 97 12.37 3.44 -20.76
N ARG A 98 13.22 4.32 -21.32
CA ARG A 98 13.49 5.65 -20.76
C ARG A 98 12.23 6.50 -20.68
N VAL A 99 11.41 6.49 -21.73
CA VAL A 99 10.14 7.22 -21.76
C VAL A 99 9.18 6.70 -20.69
N LEU A 100 9.05 5.37 -20.55
CA LEU A 100 8.21 4.77 -19.51
C LEU A 100 8.69 5.17 -18.11
N TYR A 101 10.00 5.07 -17.85
CA TYR A 101 10.58 5.45 -16.57
C TYR A 101 10.37 6.93 -16.26
N ARG A 102 10.59 7.83 -17.25
CA ARG A 102 10.38 9.28 -17.08
C ARG A 102 8.93 9.59 -16.72
N ASN A 103 7.98 9.02 -17.46
CA ASN A 103 6.55 9.22 -17.20
C ASN A 103 6.14 8.76 -15.80
N LEU A 104 6.70 7.65 -15.31
CA LEU A 104 6.44 7.16 -13.95
C LEU A 104 7.16 7.96 -12.86
N SER A 105 8.29 8.58 -13.20
CA SER A 105 9.11 9.36 -12.26
C SER A 105 8.58 10.78 -12.01
N GLU A 106 7.56 11.22 -12.76
CA GLU A 106 6.88 12.49 -12.52
C GLU A 106 6.35 12.54 -11.08
N HIS A 107 6.64 13.62 -10.35
CA HIS A 107 6.38 13.69 -8.91
C HIS A 107 4.91 13.42 -8.56
N THR A 108 3.97 13.97 -9.33
CA THR A 108 2.53 13.73 -9.14
C THR A 108 2.18 12.25 -9.35
N MET A 109 2.73 11.61 -10.39
CA MET A 109 2.52 10.19 -10.66
C MET A 109 3.06 9.31 -9.53
N VAL A 110 4.25 9.60 -9.00
CA VAL A 110 4.82 8.86 -7.86
C VAL A 110 3.88 8.93 -6.66
N GLN A 111 3.37 10.12 -6.34
CA GLN A 111 2.45 10.30 -5.20
C GLN A 111 1.12 9.59 -5.44
N ASP A 112 0.54 9.70 -6.63
CA ASP A 112 -0.70 9.00 -6.99
C ASP A 112 -0.55 7.48 -6.87
N LEU A 113 0.58 6.92 -7.32
CA LEU A 113 0.87 5.49 -7.20
C LEU A 113 0.98 5.06 -5.73
N ARG A 114 1.62 5.86 -4.87
CA ARG A 114 1.73 5.58 -3.43
C ARG A 114 0.38 5.66 -2.73
N ASN A 115 -0.48 6.59 -3.15
CA ASN A 115 -1.81 6.78 -2.60
C ASN A 115 -2.77 5.60 -2.86
N TYR A 116 -2.46 4.71 -3.82
CA TYR A 116 -3.20 3.45 -3.97
C TYR A 116 -2.91 2.44 -2.87
N TYR A 117 -1.83 2.60 -2.12
CA TYR A 117 -1.49 1.76 -0.99
C TYR A 117 -1.88 2.45 0.32
N GLU A 118 -1.88 1.69 1.42
CA GLU A 118 -2.17 2.24 2.74
C GLU A 118 -1.14 3.31 3.13
N THR A 119 -1.58 4.32 3.90
CA THR A 119 -0.70 5.37 4.40
C THR A 119 0.53 4.78 5.09
N ASN A 120 1.71 5.33 4.79
CA ASN A 120 3.02 4.88 5.30
C ASN A 120 3.51 3.50 4.81
N SER A 121 2.70 2.73 4.09
CA SER A 121 3.05 1.37 3.68
C SER A 121 4.12 1.27 2.58
N THR A 122 4.54 2.41 2.03
CA THR A 122 5.57 2.51 0.99
C THR A 122 6.73 3.44 1.35
N ASN A 123 6.71 4.04 2.54
CA ASN A 123 7.68 5.08 2.95
C ASN A 123 9.11 4.54 3.08
N GLU A 124 9.27 3.24 3.25
CA GLU A 124 10.57 2.56 3.29
C GLU A 124 11.30 2.59 1.93
N PHE A 125 10.57 2.80 0.84
CA PHE A 125 11.14 2.85 -0.50
C PHE A 125 11.45 4.30 -0.90
N GLU A 126 12.70 4.57 -1.25
CA GLU A 126 13.05 5.77 -2.02
C GLU A 126 12.27 5.80 -3.35
N ASN A 127 11.95 7.00 -3.84
CA ASN A 127 11.16 7.14 -5.07
C ASN A 127 11.75 6.39 -6.26
N LYS A 128 13.07 6.38 -6.42
CA LYS A 128 13.74 5.64 -7.50
C LYS A 128 13.48 4.14 -7.40
N VAL A 129 13.62 3.57 -6.21
CA VAL A 129 13.39 2.13 -5.95
C VAL A 129 11.92 1.79 -6.15
N PHE A 130 11.02 2.62 -5.62
CA PHE A 130 9.58 2.43 -5.78
C PHE A 130 9.15 2.46 -7.25
N ILE A 131 9.63 3.43 -8.04
CA ILE A 131 9.30 3.52 -9.47
C ILE A 131 9.90 2.38 -10.27
N GLN A 132 11.14 1.97 -9.97
CA GLN A 132 11.73 0.80 -10.61
C GLN A 132 10.89 -0.46 -10.37
N MET A 133 10.45 -0.68 -9.14
CA MET A 133 9.55 -1.79 -8.78
C MET A 133 8.24 -1.71 -9.56
N MET A 134 7.54 -0.57 -9.51
CA MET A 134 6.26 -0.40 -10.21
C MET A 134 6.39 -0.58 -11.73
N LEU A 135 7.47 -0.09 -12.33
CA LEU A 135 7.75 -0.26 -13.76
C LEU A 135 7.94 -1.74 -14.13
N LEU A 136 8.81 -2.44 -13.40
CA LEU A 136 9.09 -3.87 -13.65
C LEU A 136 7.83 -4.72 -13.45
N ASP A 137 7.02 -4.42 -12.44
CA ASP A 137 5.78 -5.13 -12.14
C ASP A 137 4.73 -4.91 -13.22
N ALA A 138 4.54 -3.66 -13.66
CA ALA A 138 3.62 -3.33 -14.74
C ALA A 138 4.03 -3.99 -16.06
N CYS A 139 5.32 -3.94 -16.40
CA CYS A 139 5.85 -4.61 -17.59
C CYS A 139 5.70 -6.13 -17.50
N PHE A 140 5.95 -6.75 -16.34
CA PHE A 140 5.73 -8.17 -16.14
C PHE A 140 4.26 -8.57 -16.37
N ILE A 141 3.31 -7.84 -15.76
CA ILE A 141 1.88 -8.12 -15.92
C ILE A 141 1.47 -8.01 -17.39
N LEU A 142 1.87 -6.92 -18.07
CA LEU A 142 1.56 -6.72 -19.48
C LEU A 142 2.18 -7.81 -20.36
N TYR A 143 3.44 -8.17 -20.12
CA TYR A 143 4.11 -9.24 -20.86
C TYR A 143 3.40 -10.59 -20.65
N TYR A 144 3.05 -10.92 -19.40
CA TYR A 144 2.33 -12.14 -19.07
C TYR A 144 0.98 -12.22 -19.79
N LEU A 145 0.20 -11.13 -19.77
CA LEU A 145 -1.10 -11.08 -20.45
C LEU A 145 -0.97 -11.21 -21.97
N LEU A 146 0.02 -10.56 -22.59
CA LEU A 146 0.16 -10.52 -24.05
C LEU A 146 0.80 -11.78 -24.65
N PHE A 147 1.80 -12.36 -23.98
CA PHE A 147 2.67 -13.39 -24.58
C PHE A 147 2.53 -14.77 -23.92
N ILE A 148 2.10 -14.83 -22.66
CA ILE A 148 1.94 -16.10 -21.94
C ILE A 148 0.46 -16.54 -21.95
N PHE A 149 -0.44 -15.60 -21.65
CA PHE A 149 -1.88 -15.85 -21.60
C PHE A 149 -2.60 -15.59 -22.94
N GLY A 150 -2.10 -14.64 -23.74
CA GLY A 150 -2.61 -14.34 -25.09
C GLY A 150 -2.54 -15.54 -26.05
N GLN A 151 -3.47 -15.58 -27.02
CA GLN A 151 -3.67 -16.67 -28.00
C GLN A 151 -2.36 -17.18 -28.66
N PRO A 152 -2.29 -18.47 -29.06
CA PRO A 152 -1.06 -19.22 -29.35
C PRO A 152 -0.20 -18.73 -30.52
N GLU A 153 -0.63 -17.73 -31.28
CA GLU A 153 0.08 -17.27 -32.48
C GLU A 153 1.38 -16.51 -32.14
N ASN A 154 1.53 -16.05 -30.89
CA ASN A 154 2.75 -15.41 -30.37
C ASN A 154 3.65 -16.35 -29.55
N ARG A 155 3.33 -17.66 -29.48
CA ARG A 155 3.89 -18.61 -28.50
C ARG A 155 5.18 -19.31 -28.95
N GLN A 156 6.07 -18.63 -29.69
CA GLN A 156 7.33 -19.25 -30.16
C GLN A 156 8.55 -19.03 -29.24
N GLU A 157 8.53 -18.05 -28.33
CA GLU A 157 9.78 -17.69 -27.61
C GLU A 157 10.03 -18.37 -26.25
N LEU A 158 9.11 -19.22 -25.75
CA LEU A 158 9.24 -19.85 -24.44
C LEU A 158 9.60 -21.34 -24.47
N LYS A 159 9.90 -21.89 -25.66
CA LYS A 159 10.32 -23.30 -25.80
C LYS A 159 11.84 -23.53 -25.69
N ASN A 160 12.63 -22.47 -25.50
CA ASN A 160 14.09 -22.54 -25.54
C ASN A 160 14.76 -22.05 -24.23
N CYS A 161 14.05 -22.10 -23.10
CA CYS A 161 14.67 -21.97 -21.78
C CYS A 161 14.83 -23.35 -21.15
#